data_AF-A0A2N7VQ19-F1
#
_entry.id   AF-A0A2N7VQ19-F1
#
_cell.length_a   1.000
_cell.length_b   1.000
_cell.length_c   1.000
_cell.angle_alpha   90.00
_cell.angle_beta   90.00
_cell.angle_gamma   90.00
#
_symmetry.space_group_name_H-M   'P 1'
#
loop_
_entity.id
_entity.type
_entity.pdbx_description
1 polymer ?
#
loop_
_entity_poly.entity_id
_entity_poly.type
_entity_poly.pdbx_seq_one_letter_code
_entity_poly.pdbx_strand_id
1 'polypeptide(L)'
;MARRAQLTLSTAGGGAVASVDWQGGRGLFMVDATWGGGTVALEQQSPAGVWLPLNHEGTSTPISLTANGTANFVSAAGAIRANVTTATAVNAYAVGVPTNNAG
;
A
#
# COMPACT_ATOMS: atom_id res chain seq x y z
N MET A 1 -22.61 -8.00 -0.18
CA MET A 1 -21.58 -7.03 -0.64
C MET A 1 -20.27 -7.78 -0.79
N ALA A 2 -19.74 -7.91 -2.01
CA ALA A 2 -18.47 -8.60 -2.22
C ALA A 2 -17.34 -7.68 -1.73
N ARG A 3 -16.71 -8.05 -0.61
CA ARG A 3 -15.42 -7.52 -0.17
C ARG A 3 -14.45 -7.61 -1.35
N ARG A 4 -13.92 -6.49 -1.85
CA ARG A 4 -12.85 -6.51 -2.87
C ARG A 4 -11.63 -7.23 -2.29
N ALA A 5 -10.83 -7.84 -3.16
CA ALA A 5 -9.68 -8.65 -2.76
C ALA A 5 -8.74 -7.84 -1.86
N GLN A 6 -8.58 -8.29 -0.62
CA GLN A 6 -7.47 -7.88 0.24
C GLN A 6 -6.20 -8.52 -0.31
N LEU A 7 -5.19 -7.70 -0.55
CA LEU A 7 -3.91 -8.13 -1.07
C LEU A 7 -2.86 -7.94 0.01
N THR A 8 -2.23 -9.04 0.41
CA THR A 8 -1.20 -9.05 1.44
C THR A 8 0.12 -8.58 0.83
N LEU A 9 0.59 -7.42 1.29
CA LEU A 9 1.88 -6.86 0.89
C LEU A 9 3.00 -7.36 1.81
N SER A 10 2.70 -7.55 3.09
CA SER A 10 3.62 -8.07 4.10
C SER A 10 2.89 -8.81 5.21
N THR A 11 3.48 -9.90 5.70
CA THR A 11 3.10 -10.55 6.95
C THR A 11 4.33 -10.79 7.80
N ALA A 12 4.41 -10.13 8.96
CA ALA A 12 5.51 -10.23 9.91
C ALA A 12 6.93 -10.00 9.34
N GLY A 13 7.04 -9.24 8.24
CA GLY A 13 8.31 -8.97 7.54
C GLY A 13 9.01 -7.68 7.97
N GLY A 14 10.25 -7.50 7.48
CA GLY A 14 11.00 -6.25 7.46
C GLY A 14 11.75 -6.11 6.13
N GLY A 15 12.03 -4.88 5.69
CA GLY A 15 12.58 -4.58 4.35
C GLY A 15 11.52 -4.46 3.25
N ALA A 16 11.93 -4.12 2.02
CA ALA A 16 11.02 -4.06 0.87
C ALA A 16 10.43 -5.45 0.58
N VAL A 17 9.10 -5.53 0.55
CA VAL A 17 8.39 -6.81 0.54
C VAL A 17 8.01 -7.22 -0.89
N ALA A 18 7.62 -8.49 -1.08
CA ALA A 18 7.21 -9.04 -2.36
C ALA A 18 6.12 -8.17 -3.01
N SER A 19 6.29 -7.90 -4.30
CA SER A 19 5.31 -7.14 -5.07
C SER A 19 4.09 -7.97 -5.41
N VAL A 20 2.96 -7.29 -5.52
CA VAL A 20 1.66 -7.90 -5.83
C VAL A 20 0.97 -7.09 -6.92
N ASP A 21 0.20 -7.76 -7.78
CA ASP A 21 -0.50 -7.11 -8.89
C ASP A 21 -1.77 -6.40 -8.41
N TRP A 22 -1.76 -5.07 -8.51
CA TRP A 22 -2.94 -4.24 -8.31
C TRP A 22 -3.78 -4.18 -9.58
N GLN A 23 -5.08 -4.39 -9.46
CA GLN A 23 -6.03 -4.34 -10.58
C GLN A 23 -6.37 -2.92 -11.05
N GLY A 24 -5.78 -1.90 -10.39
CA GLY A 24 -6.07 -0.50 -10.63
C GLY A 24 -7.30 0.01 -9.87
N GLY A 25 -7.41 1.33 -9.80
CA GLY A 25 -8.47 2.05 -9.08
C GLY A 25 -8.07 2.48 -7.67
N ARG A 26 -9.09 2.76 -6.87
CA ARG A 26 -8.96 3.27 -5.49
C ARG A 26 -8.73 2.13 -4.51
N GLY A 27 -7.79 2.34 -3.60
CA GLY A 27 -7.45 1.37 -2.57
C GLY A 27 -7.21 2.03 -1.22
N LEU A 28 -7.33 1.23 -0.18
CA LEU A 28 -6.93 1.55 1.18
C LEU A 28 -5.67 0.76 1.50
N PHE A 29 -4.61 1.46 1.87
CA PHE A 29 -3.41 0.88 2.42
C PHE A 29 -3.53 0.81 3.94
N MET A 30 -3.29 -0.34 4.54
CA MET A 30 -3.43 -0.56 5.98
C MET A 30 -2.14 -1.16 6.51
N VAL A 31 -1.61 -0.58 7.59
CA VAL A 31 -0.36 -1.05 8.21
C VAL A 31 -0.53 -1.16 9.72
N ASP A 32 -0.13 -2.31 10.24
CA ASP A 32 0.10 -2.58 11.66
C ASP A 32 1.53 -3.12 11.81
N ALA A 33 2.32 -2.54 12.72
CA ALA A 33 3.73 -2.85 12.88
C ALA A 33 4.26 -2.49 14.27
N THR A 34 5.47 -2.98 14.58
CA THR A 34 6.29 -2.45 15.67
C THR A 34 7.21 -1.37 15.13
N TRP A 35 6.94 -0.13 15.49
CA TRP A 35 7.60 1.07 14.97
C TRP A 35 8.87 1.39 15.76
N GLY A 36 10.00 0.77 15.40
CA GLY A 36 11.33 1.10 15.94
C GLY A 36 11.91 2.42 15.38
N GLY A 37 11.07 3.45 15.18
CA GLY A 37 11.43 4.67 14.43
C GLY A 37 11.43 4.50 12.90
N GLY A 38 10.91 3.37 12.44
CA GLY A 38 10.83 3.01 11.03
C GLY A 38 9.66 3.62 10.26
N THR A 39 9.65 3.45 8.94
CA THR A 39 8.53 3.81 8.07
C THR A 39 8.05 2.65 7.23
N VAL A 40 6.78 2.69 6.83
CA VAL A 40 6.22 1.78 5.82
C VAL A 40 5.58 2.63 4.73
N ALA A 41 6.22 2.64 3.57
CA ALA A 41 5.77 3.38 2.39
C ALA A 41 5.09 2.46 1.38
N LEU A 42 4.12 2.99 0.64
CA LEU A 42 3.50 2.28 -0.47
C LEU A 42 4.13 2.75 -1.78
N GLU A 43 4.61 1.80 -2.58
CA GLU A 43 5.26 2.07 -3.86
C GLU A 43 4.59 1.29 -4.99
N GLN A 44 4.64 1.87 -6.20
CA GLN A 44 4.26 1.20 -7.44
C GLN A 44 5.41 1.19 -8.43
N GLN A 45 5.51 0.11 -9.20
CA GLN A 45 6.49 0.01 -10.27
C GLN A 45 6.04 0.81 -11.51
N SER A 46 6.95 1.66 -12.02
CA SER A 46 6.81 2.31 -13.32
C SER A 46 7.04 1.32 -14.47
N PRO A 47 6.61 1.64 -15.71
CA PRO A 47 6.89 0.82 -16.89
C PRO A 47 8.39 0.60 -17.16
N ALA A 48 9.25 1.47 -16.64
CA ALA A 48 10.70 1.35 -16.72
C ALA A 48 11.31 0.45 -15.62
N GLY A 49 10.49 -0.11 -14.73
CA GLY A 49 10.93 -1.00 -13.66
C GLY A 49 11.33 -0.30 -12.34
N VAL A 50 11.32 1.04 -12.31
CA VAL A 50 11.63 1.85 -11.12
C VAL A 50 10.44 1.91 -10.17
N TRP A 51 10.68 1.76 -8.87
CA TRP A 51 9.66 1.88 -7.83
C TRP A 51 9.48 3.33 -7.42
N LEU A 52 8.24 3.81 -7.51
CA LEU A 52 7.86 5.18 -7.21
C LEU A 52 6.86 5.20 -6.05
N PRO A 53 6.95 6.15 -5.11
CA PRO A 53 5.99 6.27 -4.03
C PRO A 53 4.60 6.62 -4.57
N LEU A 54 3.57 5.96 -4.04
CA LEU A 54 2.20 6.37 -4.25
C LEU A 54 1.85 7.52 -3.29
N ASN A 55 1.07 8.48 -3.78
CA ASN A 55 0.61 9.60 -2.99
C ASN A 55 -0.73 9.31 -2.32
N HIS A 56 -1.01 10.04 -1.24
CA HIS A 56 -2.34 10.08 -0.67
C HIS A 56 -3.34 10.56 -1.73
N GLU A 57 -4.51 9.94 -1.77
CA GLU A 57 -5.56 10.33 -2.71
C GLU A 57 -5.89 11.83 -2.57
N GLY A 58 -5.82 12.55 -3.69
CA GLY A 58 -6.12 13.98 -3.74
C GLY A 58 -4.99 14.91 -3.27
N THR A 59 -3.80 14.37 -2.98
CA THR A 59 -2.64 15.19 -2.59
C THR A 59 -1.39 14.84 -3.40
N SER A 60 -0.32 15.62 -3.19
CA SER A 60 1.02 15.36 -3.73
C SER A 60 1.97 14.75 -2.69
N THR A 61 1.43 14.29 -1.55
CA THR A 61 2.23 13.77 -0.44
C THR A 61 2.39 12.26 -0.57
N PRO A 62 3.63 11.74 -0.59
CA PRO A 62 3.90 10.29 -0.56
C PRO A 62 3.28 9.61 0.66
N ILE A 63 2.75 8.41 0.47
CA ILE A 63 2.28 7.55 1.55
C ILE A 63 3.50 6.95 2.24
N SER A 64 3.77 7.41 3.46
CA SER A 64 4.80 6.89 4.34
C SER A 64 4.27 6.93 5.77
N LEU A 65 3.84 5.78 6.28
CA LEU A 65 3.31 5.66 7.63
C LEU A 65 4.47 5.49 8.62
N THR A 66 4.38 6.18 9.76
CA THR A 66 5.31 6.11 10.91
C THR A 66 4.63 5.58 12.17
N ALA A 67 3.33 5.27 12.08
CA ALA A 67 2.51 4.73 13.13
C ALA A 67 1.41 3.85 12.49
N ASN A 68 0.81 2.98 13.30
CA ASN A 68 -0.31 2.15 12.87
C ASN A 68 -1.43 3.02 12.28
N GLY A 69 -1.90 2.67 11.10
CA GLY A 69 -2.87 3.50 10.42
C GLY A 69 -3.20 3.04 9.02
N THR A 70 -4.00 3.88 8.36
CA THR A 70 -4.48 3.63 7.01
C THR A 70 -4.33 4.86 6.13
N ALA A 71 -4.14 4.66 4.83
CA ALA A 71 -4.02 5.71 3.84
C ALA A 71 -4.80 5.35 2.57
N ASN A 72 -5.58 6.31 2.05
CA ASN A 72 -6.25 6.14 0.76
C ASN A 72 -5.27 6.44 -0.38
N PHE A 73 -5.32 5.64 -1.44
CA PHE A 73 -4.54 5.85 -2.65
C PHE A 73 -5.37 5.55 -3.89
N VAL A 74 -4.92 6.10 -5.02
CA VAL A 74 -5.45 5.76 -6.34
C VAL A 74 -4.28 5.43 -7.24
N SER A 75 -4.38 4.31 -7.96
CA SER A 75 -3.34 3.93 -8.90
C SER A 75 -3.89 3.20 -10.12
N ALA A 76 -3.16 3.22 -11.23
CA ALA A 76 -3.39 2.34 -12.37
C ALA A 76 -3.11 0.87 -12.01
N ALA A 77 -3.48 -0.05 -12.90
CA ALA A 77 -3.12 -1.45 -12.73
C ALA A 77 -1.59 -1.63 -12.83
N GLY A 78 -1.01 -2.48 -11.98
CA GLY A 78 0.43 -2.72 -11.95
C GLY A 78 0.94 -3.27 -10.62
N ALA A 79 2.23 -3.55 -10.57
CA ALA A 79 2.87 -4.10 -9.38
C ALA A 79 3.01 -3.04 -8.28
N ILE A 80 2.45 -3.32 -7.10
CA ILE A 80 2.60 -2.50 -5.89
C ILE A 80 3.36 -3.27 -4.81
N ARG A 81 4.05 -2.55 -3.92
CA ARG A 81 4.74 -3.15 -2.77
C ARG A 81 4.73 -2.22 -1.56
N ALA A 82 4.87 -2.81 -0.38
CA ALA A 82 5.24 -2.07 0.82
C ALA A 82 6.78 -1.99 0.92
N ASN A 83 7.31 -0.79 1.11
CA ASN A 83 8.71 -0.55 1.41
C ASN A 83 8.86 -0.24 2.90
N VAL A 84 9.45 -1.17 3.65
CA VAL A 84 9.62 -1.08 5.10
C VAL A 84 11.04 -0.65 5.43
N THR A 85 11.19 0.42 6.21
CA THR A 85 12.48 0.82 6.80
C THR A 85 12.41 0.63 8.31
N THR A 86 13.32 -0.18 8.89
CA THR A 86 13.52 -0.36 10.35
C THR A 86 12.34 -0.90 11.18
N ALA A 87 11.09 -0.74 10.74
CA ALA A 87 9.92 -1.32 11.37
C ALA A 87 9.95 -2.86 11.23
N THR A 88 9.47 -3.53 12.27
CA THR A 88 9.46 -4.98 12.36
C THR A 88 8.05 -5.47 12.63
N ALA A 89 7.83 -6.78 12.44
CA ALA A 89 6.50 -7.39 12.53
C ALA A 89 5.46 -6.65 11.67
N VAL A 90 5.87 -6.21 10.47
CA VAL A 90 5.00 -5.39 9.61
C VAL A 90 3.95 -6.25 8.92
N ASN A 91 2.70 -5.94 9.21
CA ASN A 91 1.52 -6.43 8.54
C ASN A 91 0.99 -5.30 7.65
N ALA A 92 1.18 -5.44 6.34
CA ALA A 92 0.78 -4.41 5.37
C ALA A 92 -0.18 -5.01 4.34
N TYR A 93 -1.27 -4.30 4.08
CA TYR A 93 -2.36 -4.76 3.21
C TYR A 93 -2.81 -3.65 2.27
N ALA A 94 -3.14 -4.02 1.04
CA ALA A 94 -3.88 -3.17 0.11
C ALA A 94 -5.30 -3.74 -0.08
N VAL A 95 -6.32 -2.92 0.15
CA VAL A 95 -7.72 -3.34 0.06
C VAL A 95 -8.42 -2.48 -0.98
N GLY A 96 -9.05 -3.10 -1.98
CA GLY A 96 -9.86 -2.37 -2.97
C GLY A 96 -11.06 -1.68 -2.33
N VAL A 97 -11.28 -0.39 -2.62
CA VAL A 97 -12.50 0.30 -2.21
C VAL A 97 -13.57 0.06 -3.29
N PRO A 98 -14.72 -0.56 -2.97
CA PRO A 98 -15.79 -0.68 -3.94
C PRO A 98 -16.33 0.71 -4.27
N THR A 99 -16.26 1.08 -5.55
CA THR A 99 -17.12 2.14 -6.06
C THR A 99 -18.55 1.62 -6.02
N ASN A 100 -19.39 2.19 -5.16
CA ASN A 100 -20.84 2.05 -5.30
C ASN A 100 -21.23 2.74 -6.62
N ASN A 101 -21.10 2.04 -7.74
CA ASN A 101 -21.73 2.47 -8.97
C ASN A 101 -23.22 2.11 -8.88
N ALA A 102 -23.92 2.82 -8.00
CA ALA A 102 -25.37 2.92 -8.03
C ALA A 102 -25.71 3.89 -9.17
N GLY A 103 -25.66 3.37 -10.39
CA GLY A 103 -26.24 3.96 -11.59
C GLY A 103 -27.29 3.00 -12.11
#